data_AF-A0A8T6ZPU3-F1
#
_entry.id   AF-A0A8T6ZPU3-F1
#
_cell.length_a   1.000
_cell.length_b   1.000
_cell.length_c   1.000
_cell.angle_alpha   90.00
_cell.angle_beta   90.00
_cell.angle_gamma   90.00
#
_symmetry.space_group_name_H-M   'P 1'
#
loop_
_entity.id
_entity.type
_entity.pdbx_description
1 polymer ?
#
loop_
_entity_poly.entity_id
_entity_poly.type
_entity_poly.pdbx_seq_one_letter_code
_entity_poly.pdbx_strand_id
1 'polypeptide(L)'
;MRMTGQQFLDWPNKAITLLGMSGVGKTTLAYKLPSSKWFHYSGDYRIGTKYLDEPILDNIKRQAMQVEFLRDLLRSDSIYIASNITVH
;
A
#
# COMPACT_ATOMS: atom_id res chain seq x y z
N MET A 1 16.11 10.62 19.14
CA MET A 1 16.89 9.77 20.06
C MET A 1 18.35 9.85 19.63
N ARG A 2 19.27 10.30 20.50
CA ARG A 2 20.70 10.27 20.20
C ARG A 2 21.24 8.91 20.65
N MET A 3 21.62 8.07 19.69
CA MET A 3 22.30 6.80 19.93
C MET A 3 23.53 6.72 19.03
N THR A 4 24.57 6.03 19.49
CA THR A 4 25.74 5.71 18.67
C THR A 4 25.44 4.51 17.77
N GLY A 5 26.29 4.30 16.74
CA GLY A 5 26.16 3.13 15.87
C GLY A 5 26.23 1.80 16.64
N GLN A 6 27.12 1.72 17.64
CA GLN A 6 27.26 0.53 18.48
C GLN A 6 26.00 0.27 19.31
N GLN A 7 25.45 1.31 19.94
CA GLN A 7 24.19 1.20 20.68
C GLN A 7 23.02 0.74 19.80
N PHE A 8 22.97 1.15 18.53
CA PHE A 8 21.97 0.64 17.59
C PHE A 8 22.18 -0.84 17.28
N LEU A 9 23.42 -1.27 17.04
CA LEU A 9 23.74 -2.67 16.75
C LEU A 9 23.38 -3.59 17.92
N ASP A 10 23.61 -3.14 19.15
CA ASP A 10 23.34 -3.89 20.37
C ASP A 10 21.85 -3.84 20.78
N TRP A 11 21.04 -2.99 20.15
CA TRP A 11 19.62 -2.85 20.50
C TRP A 11 18.84 -4.14 20.16
N PRO A 12 18.11 -4.76 21.12
CA PRO A 12 17.31 -5.96 20.85
C PRO A 12 16.26 -5.80 19.73
N ASN A 13 15.61 -4.63 19.63
CA ASN A 13 14.59 -4.34 18.63
C ASN A 13 15.00 -3.12 17.81
N LYS A 14 15.28 -3.32 16.51
CA LYS A 14 15.77 -2.28 15.62
C LYS A 14 14.67 -1.82 14.69
N ALA A 15 14.47 -0.51 14.58
CA ALA A 15 13.57 0.10 13.61
C ALA A 15 14.29 1.25 12.90
N ILE A 16 14.14 1.32 11.58
CA ILE A 16 14.69 2.37 10.74
C ILE A 16 13.54 3.00 9.96
N THR A 17 13.36 4.30 10.13
CA THR A 17 12.40 5.08 9.35
C THR A 17 13.12 5.71 8.16
N LEU A 18 12.74 5.32 6.95
CA LEU A 18 13.19 5.97 5.73
C LEU A 18 12.17 7.05 5.34
N LEU A 19 12.54 8.31 5.50
CA LEU A 19 11.68 9.46 5.18
C LEU A 19 12.34 10.32 4.10
N GLY A 20 11.54 10.74 3.12
CA GLY A 20 12.00 11.55 2.01
C GLY A 20 10.96 11.59 0.89
N MET A 21 11.17 12.49 -0.07
CA MET A 21 10.26 12.72 -1.20
C MET A 21 10.06 11.48 -2.07
N SER A 22 9.07 11.51 -2.97
CA SER A 22 8.93 10.48 -4.00
C SER A 22 10.19 10.41 -4.87
N GLY A 23 10.59 9.20 -5.29
CA GLY A 23 11.75 9.00 -6.18
C GLY A 23 13.14 9.01 -5.51
N VAL A 24 13.28 9.42 -4.23
CA VAL A 24 14.61 9.50 -3.57
C VAL A 24 15.25 8.14 -3.21
N GLY A 25 14.63 7.02 -3.62
CA GLY A 25 15.20 5.69 -3.43
C GLY A 25 14.91 5.01 -2.09
N LYS A 26 13.88 5.44 -1.33
CA LYS A 26 13.48 4.81 -0.06
C LYS A 26 13.25 3.30 -0.21
N THR A 27 12.46 2.92 -1.21
CA THR A 27 12.14 1.53 -1.53
C THR A 27 13.38 0.74 -1.96
N THR A 28 14.25 1.35 -2.78
CA THR A 28 15.50 0.75 -3.21
C THR A 28 16.43 0.45 -2.03
N LEU A 29 16.56 1.38 -1.08
CA LEU A 29 17.38 1.17 0.12
C LEU A 29 16.77 0.11 1.03
N ALA A 30 15.44 0.12 1.21
CA ALA A 30 14.75 -0.90 1.97
C ALA A 30 15.08 -2.29 1.42
N TYR A 31 14.88 -2.53 0.12
CA TYR A 31 15.14 -3.85 -0.50
C TYR A 31 16.61 -4.31 -0.49
N LYS A 32 17.57 -3.44 -0.17
CA LYS A 32 18.97 -3.84 0.03
C LYS A 32 19.22 -4.48 1.41
N LEU A 33 18.31 -4.30 2.37
CA LEU A 33 18.42 -4.98 3.66
C LEU A 33 18.03 -6.46 3.52
N PRO A 34 18.71 -7.39 4.23
CA PRO A 34 18.37 -8.80 4.15
C PRO A 34 16.93 -9.08 4.62
N SER A 35 16.08 -9.59 3.73
CA SER A 35 14.68 -9.92 4.01
C SER A 35 14.49 -10.97 5.11
N SER A 36 15.51 -11.81 5.35
CA SER A 36 15.53 -12.78 6.45
C SER A 36 15.68 -12.15 7.84
N LYS A 37 16.12 -10.89 7.92
CA LYS A 37 16.36 -10.17 9.18
C LYS A 37 15.51 -8.91 9.32
N TRP A 38 15.06 -8.35 8.19
CA TRP A 38 14.34 -7.09 8.14
C TRP A 38 12.99 -7.25 7.48
N PHE A 39 11.97 -6.73 8.14
CA PHE A 39 10.63 -6.63 7.59
C PHE A 39 10.41 -5.25 6.95
N HIS A 40 10.00 -5.23 5.69
CA HIS A 40 9.70 -4.00 4.97
C HIS A 40 8.27 -3.52 5.22
N TYR A 41 8.15 -2.49 6.04
CA TYR A 41 6.87 -1.80 6.25
C TYR A 41 6.79 -0.55 5.36
N SER A 42 6.14 -0.68 4.19
CA SER A 42 5.80 0.47 3.34
C SER A 42 4.42 1.02 3.73
N GLY A 43 4.38 2.32 4.06
CA GLY A 43 3.14 3.06 4.32
C GLY A 43 2.35 3.27 3.03
N ASP A 44 3.02 3.72 1.96
CA ASP A 44 2.42 3.95 0.64
C ASP A 44 1.74 2.68 0.11
N TYR A 45 2.39 1.52 0.27
CA TYR A 45 1.83 0.23 -0.11
C TYR A 45 0.51 -0.06 0.59
N ARG A 46 0.44 0.19 1.90
CA ARG A 46 -0.77 -0.10 2.71
C ARG A 46 -1.86 0.90 2.42
N ILE A 47 -1.53 2.17 2.25
CA ILE A 47 -2.49 3.19 1.84
C ILE A 47 -3.14 2.76 0.52
N GLY A 48 -2.34 2.43 -0.50
CA GLY A 48 -2.85 1.97 -1.79
C GLY A 48 -3.70 0.70 -1.71
N THR A 49 -3.16 -0.37 -1.11
CA THR A 49 -3.78 -1.70 -1.16
C THR A 49 -4.87 -1.95 -0.13
N LYS A 50 -4.76 -1.36 1.06
CA LYS A 50 -5.69 -1.62 2.18
C LYS A 50 -6.73 -0.52 2.35
N TYR A 51 -6.35 0.73 2.11
CA TYR A 51 -7.20 1.87 2.49
C TYR A 51 -7.81 2.61 1.31
N LEU A 52 -7.22 2.54 0.12
CA LEU A 52 -7.75 3.21 -1.08
C LEU A 52 -8.61 2.30 -1.95
N ASP A 53 -8.45 0.98 -1.84
CA ASP A 53 -9.15 0.02 -2.70
C ASP A 53 -10.68 0.13 -2.60
N GLU A 54 -11.21 0.00 -1.38
CA GLU A 54 -12.65 0.06 -1.11
C GLU A 54 -13.26 1.44 -1.43
N PRO A 55 -12.69 2.59 -0.99
CA PRO A 55 -13.24 3.90 -1.33
C PRO A 55 -13.27 4.19 -2.84
N ILE A 56 -12.25 3.75 -3.59
CA ILE A 56 -12.22 3.90 -5.05
C ILE A 56 -13.32 3.05 -5.68
N LEU A 57 -13.42 1.78 -5.29
CA LEU A 57 -14.41 0.85 -5.81
C LEU A 57 -15.84 1.33 -5.52
N ASP A 58 -16.10 1.79 -4.31
CA ASP A 58 -17.40 2.32 -3.90
C ASP A 58 -17.78 3.58 -4.68
N ASN A 59 -16.82 4.48 -4.90
CA ASN A 59 -17.07 5.66 -5.71
C ASN A 59 -17.44 5.28 -7.16
N ILE A 60 -16.70 4.33 -7.76
CA ILE A 60 -16.98 3.86 -9.12
C ILE A 60 -18.36 3.20 -9.19
N LYS A 61 -18.69 2.31 -8.23
CA LYS A 61 -20.03 1.70 -8.14
C LYS A 61 -21.10 2.76 -8.04
N ARG A 62 -20.93 3.78 -7.19
CA ARG A 62 -21.89 4.88 -7.03
C ARG A 62 -22.13 5.65 -8.33
N GLN A 63 -21.07 5.93 -9.10
CA GLN A 63 -21.20 6.57 -10.42
C GLN A 63 -21.88 5.64 -11.43
N ALA A 64 -21.50 4.35 -11.47
CA ALA A 64 -22.11 3.37 -12.36
C ALA A 64 -23.62 3.19 -12.10
N MET A 65 -24.05 3.28 -10.84
CA MET A 65 -25.46 3.21 -10.46
C MET A 65 -26.32 4.36 -11.02
N GLN A 66 -25.71 5.46 -11.46
CA GLN A 66 -26.42 6.56 -12.13
C GLN A 66 -26.80 6.25 -13.58
N VAL A 67 -26.13 5.27 -14.20
CA VAL A 67 -26.42 4.80 -15.56
C VAL A 67 -27.31 3.56 -15.48
N GLU A 68 -28.57 3.68 -15.88
CA GLU A 68 -29.59 2.62 -15.77
C GLU A 68 -29.12 1.27 -16.33
N PHE A 69 -28.53 1.26 -17.53
CA PHE A 69 -27.95 0.06 -18.13
C PHE A 69 -26.90 -0.63 -17.23
N LEU A 70 -25.95 0.13 -16.67
CA LEU A 70 -24.90 -0.43 -15.81
C LEU A 70 -25.44 -0.86 -14.45
N ARG A 71 -26.38 -0.09 -13.89
CA ARG A 71 -27.06 -0.41 -12.64
C ARG A 71 -27.76 -1.77 -12.74
N ASP A 72 -28.46 -2.02 -13.84
CA ASP A 72 -29.22 -3.26 -14.00
C ASP A 72 -28.27 -4.45 -14.17
N LEU A 73 -27.18 -4.30 -14.93
CA LEU A 73 -26.15 -5.33 -15.06
C LEU A 73 -25.41 -5.63 -13.74
N LEU A 74 -25.13 -4.61 -12.93
CA LEU A 74 -24.46 -4.78 -11.63
C LEU A 74 -25.39 -5.39 -10.58
N ARG A 75 -26.69 -5.09 -10.63
CA ARG A 75 -27.69 -5.65 -9.69
C ARG A 75 -28.09 -7.08 -10.03
N SER A 76 -28.01 -7.47 -11.30
CA SER A 76 -28.28 -8.84 -11.75
C SER A 76 -27.03 -9.74 -11.70
N ASP A 77 -25.91 -9.24 -11.16
CA ASP A 77 -24.60 -9.91 -11.17
C ASP A 77 -24.11 -10.32 -12.58
N SER A 78 -24.59 -9.64 -13.63
CA SER A 78 -24.14 -9.88 -15.01
C SER A 78 -22.73 -9.33 -15.27
N ILE A 79 -22.32 -8.31 -14.51
CA ILE A 79 -20.97 -7.77 -14.48
C ILE A 79 -20.55 -7.48 -13.04
N TYR A 80 -19.24 -7.46 -12.76
CA TYR A 80 -18.68 -6.98 -11.50
C TYR A 80 -17.53 -6.02 -11.77
N ILE A 81 -17.24 -5.15 -10.80
CA ILE A 81 -16.12 -4.21 -10.84
C ILE A 81 -15.14 -4.64 -9.75
N ALA A 82 -13.87 -4.75 -10.12
CA ALA A 82 -12.78 -5.08 -9.22
C ALA A 82 -11.59 -4.17 -9.52
N SER A 83 -10.76 -3.95 -8.50
CA SER A 83 -9.54 -3.19 -8.60
C SER A 83 -8.39 -4.09 -9.07
N ASN A 84 -7.61 -3.62 -10.04
CA ASN A 84 -6.43 -4.32 -10.57
C ASN A 84 -5.13 -3.84 -9.90
N ILE A 85 -5.18 -3.43 -8.62
CA ILE A 85 -3.99 -3.08 -7.86
C ILE A 85 -3.16 -4.35 -7.67
N THR A 86 -2.21 -4.54 -8.59
CA THR A 86 -1.18 -5.57 -8.56
C THR A 86 0.09 -4.95 -7.98
N VAL A 87 0.81 -5.71 -7.14
CA VAL A 87 2.03 -5.21 -6.50
C VAL A 87 3.16 -6.21 -6.71
N HIS A 88 4.28 -5.71 -7.25
CA HIS A 88 5.56 -6.41 -7.40
C HIS A 88 6.51 -6.12 -6.24
#